data_AF-A0A2I1HN24-F1
#
_entry.id   AF-A0A2I1HN24-F1
#
_cell.length_a   1.000
_cell.length_b   1.000
_cell.length_c   1.000
_cell.angle_alpha   90.00
_cell.angle_beta   90.00
_cell.angle_gamma   90.00
#
_symmetry.space_group_name_H-M   'P 1'
#
loop_
_entity.id
_entity.type
_entity.pdbx_description
1 polymer ?
#
loop_
_entity_poly.entity_id
_entity_poly.type
_entity_poly.pdbx_seq_one_letter_code
_entity_poly.pdbx_strand_id
1 'polypeptide(L)'
;IDPRHKLQYYTDNEFEEDYIIAYKNQIKELWVTKYKPENNENDNQNINQNSLAAHMFKKRKTSYSDELEAYLNEPPANFDMDILAFW
;
A
#
# COMPACT_ATOMS: atom_id res chain seq x y z
N ILE A 1 -4.16 -5.81 14.84
CA ILE A 1 -5.24 -4.89 14.39
C ILE A 1 -4.77 -4.25 13.10
N ASP A 2 -5.58 -4.23 12.05
CA ASP A 2 -5.19 -3.66 10.76
C ASP A 2 -5.01 -2.13 10.92
N PRO A 3 -3.89 -1.54 10.42
CA PRO A 3 -3.62 -0.11 10.50
C PRO A 3 -4.79 0.79 10.09
N ARG A 4 -5.59 0.37 9.09
CA ARG A 4 -6.76 1.14 8.63
C ARG A 4 -7.84 1.28 9.69
N HIS A 5 -8.15 0.17 10.37
CA HIS A 5 -9.15 0.15 11.44
C HIS A 5 -8.72 0.98 12.64
N LYS A 6 -7.41 0.99 12.93
CA LYS A 6 -6.87 1.81 14.00
C LYS A 6 -6.87 3.30 13.65
N LEU A 7 -6.59 3.65 12.39
CA LEU A 7 -6.68 5.01 11.89
C LEU A 7 -8.12 5.53 11.96
N GLN A 8 -9.09 4.74 11.48
CA GLN A 8 -10.51 5.06 11.56
C GLN A 8 -10.96 5.27 13.00
N TYR A 9 -10.54 4.40 13.93
CA TYR A 9 -10.84 4.56 15.35
C TYR A 9 -10.36 5.91 15.90
N TYR A 10 -9.16 6.38 15.53
CA TYR A 10 -8.68 7.68 15.98
C TYR A 10 -9.49 8.84 15.41
N THR A 11 -9.92 8.72 14.15
CA THR A 11 -10.81 9.69 13.52
C THR A 11 -12.19 9.71 14.19
N ASP A 12 -12.79 8.54 14.45
CA ASP A 12 -14.11 8.40 15.07
C ASP A 12 -14.16 8.90 16.52
N ASN A 13 -13.01 8.84 17.22
CA ASN A 13 -12.88 9.31 18.60
C ASN A 13 -12.30 10.73 18.70
N GLU A 14 -12.22 11.46 17.58
CA GLU A 14 -11.78 12.86 17.54
C GLU A 14 -10.41 13.10 18.22
N PHE A 15 -9.46 12.19 18.02
CA PHE A 15 -8.10 12.38 18.50
C PHE A 15 -7.42 13.57 17.81
N GLU A 16 -6.46 14.19 18.51
CA GLU A 16 -5.64 15.28 17.97
C GLU A 16 -5.02 14.91 16.62
N GLU A 17 -5.09 15.84 15.66
CA GLU A 17 -4.60 15.62 14.29
C GLU A 17 -3.10 15.26 14.27
N ASP A 18 -2.32 15.88 15.16
CA ASP A 18 -0.89 15.58 15.36
C ASP A 18 -0.65 14.10 15.67
N TYR A 19 -1.54 13.48 16.44
CA TYR A 19 -1.45 12.07 16.79
C TYR A 19 -1.75 11.17 15.60
N ILE A 20 -2.75 11.54 14.78
CA ILE A 20 -3.10 10.84 13.54
C ILE A 20 -1.93 10.91 12.54
N ILE A 21 -1.31 12.09 12.40
CA ILE A 21 -0.14 12.30 11.52
C ILE A 21 1.06 11.48 12.01
N ALA A 22 1.35 11.50 13.31
CA ALA A 22 2.43 10.71 13.89
C ALA A 22 2.21 9.21 13.64
N TYR A 23 0.98 8.72 13.77
CA TYR A 23 0.65 7.32 13.50
C TYR A 23 0.81 6.95 12.02
N LYS A 24 0.39 7.82 11.08
CA LYS A 24 0.63 7.61 9.64
C LYS A 24 2.12 7.50 9.33
N ASN A 25 2.95 8.35 9.94
CA ASN A 25 4.40 8.29 9.76
C ASN A 25 5.01 6.97 10.26
N GLN A 26 4.55 6.47 11.41
CA GLN A 26 4.99 5.16 11.93
C GLN A 26 4.64 4.01 10.98
N ILE A 27 3.43 4.02 10.39
CA ILE A 27 3.02 3.02 9.39
C ILE A 27 3.95 3.09 8.17
N LYS A 28 4.27 4.30 7.71
CA LYS A 28 5.15 4.52 6.56
C LYS A 28 6.57 4.00 6.82
N GLU A 29 7.13 4.26 8.01
CA GLU A 29 8.43 3.71 8.40
C GLU A 29 8.41 2.17 8.45
N LEU A 30 7.37 1.58 9.04
CA LEU A 30 7.20 0.12 9.07
C LEU A 30 7.07 -0.48 7.66
N TRP A 31 6.33 0.19 6.77
CA TRP A 31 6.22 -0.22 5.37
C TRP A 31 7.59 -0.23 4.69
N VAL A 32 8.34 0.87 4.77
CA VAL A 32 9.66 1.00 4.13
C VAL A 32 10.68 0.01 4.69
N THR A 33 10.66 -0.25 6.00
CA THR A 33 11.66 -1.10 6.66
C THR A 33 11.40 -2.59 6.53
N LYS A 34 10.14 -3.02 6.55
CA LYS A 34 9.80 -4.45 6.67
C LYS A 34 9.16 -5.05 5.42
N TYR A 35 8.41 -4.26 4.67
CA TYR A 35 7.55 -4.78 3.60
C TYR A 35 7.94 -4.30 2.21
N LYS A 36 8.48 -3.07 2.11
CA LYS A 36 9.05 -2.57 0.88
C LYS A 36 10.31 -3.38 0.60
N PRO A 37 10.38 -4.13 -0.51
CA PRO A 37 11.61 -4.80 -0.87
C PRO A 37 12.70 -3.74 -1.04
N GLU A 38 13.89 -3.99 -0.47
CA GLU A 38 15.09 -3.29 -0.92
C GLU A 38 15.15 -3.50 -2.43
N ASN A 39 14.96 -2.43 -3.20
CA ASN A 39 15.34 -2.44 -4.60
C ASN A 39 16.85 -2.69 -4.60
N ASN A 40 17.24 -3.95 -4.68
CA ASN A 40 18.55 -4.32 -5.13
C ASN A 40 18.64 -3.80 -6.57
N GLU A 41 19.15 -2.58 -6.73
CA GLU A 41 19.53 -1.98 -8.02
C GLU A 41 20.75 -2.73 -8.63
N ASN A 42 20.80 -4.05 -8.48
CA ASN A 42 21.71 -4.95 -9.16
C ASN A 42 20.98 -5.80 -10.20
N ASP A 43 19.91 -5.27 -10.80
CA ASP A 43 19.46 -5.70 -12.13
C ASP A 43 20.35 -5.08 -13.21
N ASN A 44 21.65 -5.33 -13.11
CA ASN A 44 22.57 -5.31 -14.25
C ASN A 44 22.40 -6.62 -15.04
N GLN A 45 21.15 -7.03 -15.29
CA GLN A 45 20.88 -8.10 -16.22
C GLN A 45 20.79 -7.48 -17.60
N ASN A 46 21.91 -7.58 -18.32
CA ASN A 46 22.05 -7.46 -19.76
C ASN A 46 20.75 -7.84 -20.49
N ILE A 47 19.88 -6.84 -20.70
CA ILE A 47 18.59 -7.02 -21.35
C ILE A 47 18.90 -7.14 -22.83
N ASN A 48 19.11 -8.37 -23.31
CA ASN A 48 18.84 -8.68 -24.70
C ASN A 48 17.34 -8.39 -24.88
N GLN A 49 17.03 -7.26 -25.52
CA GLN A 49 15.72 -6.62 -25.55
C GLN A 49 14.72 -7.49 -26.30
N ASN A 50 14.12 -8.45 -25.61
CA ASN A 50 12.89 -9.10 -26.06
C ASN A 50 11.82 -8.00 -26.17
N SER A 51 11.56 -7.55 -27.41
CA SER A 51 10.60 -6.51 -27.80
C SER A 51 9.24 -6.63 -27.09
N LEU A 52 8.79 -7.87 -26.87
CA LEU A 52 7.55 -8.16 -26.13
C LEU A 52 7.61 -7.69 -24.67
N ALA A 53 8.70 -7.98 -23.96
CA ALA A 53 8.88 -7.56 -22.56
C ALA A 53 8.95 -6.03 -22.48
N ALA A 54 9.72 -5.39 -23.37
CA ALA A 54 9.80 -3.93 -23.44
C ALA A 54 8.43 -3.28 -23.71
N HIS A 55 7.61 -3.87 -24.59
CA HIS A 55 6.26 -3.40 -24.87
C HIS A 55 5.30 -3.58 -23.68
N MET A 56 5.37 -4.70 -22.97
CA MET A 56 4.57 -4.92 -21.75
C MET A 56 4.92 -3.95 -20.62
N PHE A 57 6.22 -3.66 -20.42
CA PHE A 57 6.66 -2.67 -19.42
C PHE A 57 6.30 -1.23 -19.82
N LYS A 58 6.37 -0.88 -21.11
CA LYS A 58 6.04 0.47 -21.60
C LYS A 58 4.58 0.84 -21.33
N LYS A 59 3.65 -0.11 -21.38
CA LYS A 59 2.23 0.12 -21.05
C LYS A 59 1.95 0.30 -19.55
N ARG A 60 2.85 -0.11 -18.66
CA ARG A 60 2.67 -0.02 -17.20
C ARG A 60 3.17 1.31 -16.60
N LYS A 61 3.63 2.27 -17.41
CA LYS A 61 3.97 3.63 -16.94
C LYS A 61 2.76 4.53 -16.70
N THR A 62 1.63 3.97 -16.25
CA THR A 62 0.49 4.75 -15.78
C THR A 62 0.72 5.02 -14.31
N SER A 63 1.14 6.26 -14.00
CA SER A 63 1.24 6.88 -12.67
C SER A 63 1.78 5.99 -11.54
N TYR A 64 2.99 6.31 -11.06
CA TYR A 64 3.46 5.83 -9.76
C TYR A 64 2.52 6.37 -8.67
N SER A 65 1.44 5.66 -8.39
CA SER A 65 0.58 5.89 -7.23
C SER A 65 1.26 5.24 -6.03
N ASP A 66 1.40 5.99 -4.94
CA ASP A 66 1.91 5.44 -3.69
C ASP A 66 0.93 4.38 -3.18
N GLU A 67 1.32 3.10 -3.29
CA GLU A 67 0.49 1.94 -2.93
C GLU A 67 0.04 2.00 -1.47
N LEU A 68 0.89 2.54 -0.59
CA LEU A 68 0.57 2.66 0.82
C LEU A 68 -0.52 3.70 1.07
N GLU A 69 -0.42 4.85 0.39
CA GLU A 69 -1.45 5.89 0.49
C GLU A 69 -2.77 5.41 -0.11
N ALA A 70 -2.73 4.67 -1.22
CA ALA A 70 -3.93 4.04 -1.78
C ALA A 70 -4.59 3.09 -0.75
N TYR A 71 -3.79 2.24 -0.12
CA TYR A 71 -4.26 1.31 0.91
C TYR A 71 -4.87 2.03 2.14
N LEU A 72 -4.24 3.09 2.63
CA LEU A 72 -4.72 3.82 3.81
C LEU A 72 -6.00 4.63 3.54
N ASN A 73 -6.23 5.04 2.29
CA ASN A 73 -7.43 5.79 1.89
C ASN A 73 -8.59 4.88 1.48
N GLU A 74 -8.34 3.60 1.23
CA GLU A 74 -9.42 2.64 0.97
C GLU A 74 -10.31 2.49 2.21
N PRO A 75 -11.64 2.48 2.04
CA PRO A 75 -12.55 2.28 3.15
C PRO A 75 -12.27 0.92 3.82
N PRO A 76 -12.35 0.84 5.16
CA PRO A 76 -12.25 -0.43 5.88
C PRO A 76 -13.24 -1.43 5.30
N ALA A 77 -12.82 -2.69 5.17
CA ALA A 77 -13.72 -3.73 4.69
C ALA A 77 -14.94 -3.83 5.62
N ASN A 78 -16.14 -3.74 5.04
CA ASN A 78 -17.37 -3.96 5.79
C ASN A 78 -17.39 -5.41 6.27
N PHE A 79 -17.18 -5.62 7.57
CA PHE A 79 -17.30 -6.94 8.19
C PHE A 79 -18.75 -7.44 8.28
N ASP A 80 -19.73 -6.63 7.87
CA ASP A 80 -21.12 -7.03 7.69
C ASP A 80 -21.28 -7.85 6.39
N MET A 81 -20.41 -8.84 6.23
CA MET A 81 -20.41 -9.79 5.13
C MET A 81 -20.83 -11.13 5.72
N ASP A 82 -21.99 -11.64 5.29
CA ASP A 82 -22.46 -12.95 5.74
C ASP A 82 -21.53 -14.04 5.20
N ILE A 83 -20.69 -14.58 6.07
CA ILE A 83 -19.72 -15.64 5.77
C ILE A 83 -20.43 -16.91 5.25
N LEU A 84 -21.71 -17.08 5.60
CA LEU A 84 -22.54 -18.19 5.13
C LEU A 84 -22.97 -18.06 3.67
N ALA A 85 -22.77 -16.90 3.02
CA ALA A 85 -23.12 -16.68 1.62
C ALA A 85 -22.14 -17.28 0.59
N PHE A 86 -21.02 -17.86 1.03
CA PHE A 86 -19.95 -18.41 0.16
C PHE A 86 -19.81 -19.94 0.19
N TRP A 87 -20.77 -20.64 0.81
CA TRP A 87 -20.87 -22.10 0.86
C TRP A 87 -22.14 -22.58 0.16
#